data_AF-A0A3C0V217-F1
#
_entry.id   AF-A0A3C0V217-F1
#
_cell.length_a   1.000
_cell.length_b   1.000
_cell.length_c   1.000
_cell.angle_alpha   90.00
_cell.angle_beta   90.00
_cell.angle_gamma   90.00
#
_symmetry.space_group_name_H-M   'P 1'
#
loop_
_entity.id
_entity.type
_entity.pdbx_description
1 polymer ?
#
loop_
_entity_poly.entity_id
_entity_poly.type
_entity_poly.pdbx_seq_one_letter_code
_entity_poly.pdbx_strand_id
1 'polypeptide(L)'
;MSIIFKNQGAKRYAYLSALEGNAIRQRYIGNAEDPAVKKLLRLRDDSASVPDRLAYLFWDTSVRNIHIKKHARSIITRILELGDMDAVQWMQTVYPGTKIIEVLLTARNISDKCRNFWKIWYEVDNDA
;
A
#
# COMPACT_ATOMS: atom_id res chain seq x y z
N MET A 1 2.01 10.09 -10.48
CA MET A 1 2.09 9.22 -11.68
C MET A 1 2.03 7.78 -11.20
N SER A 2 1.07 6.99 -11.68
CA SER A 2 0.83 5.61 -11.24
C SER A 2 1.01 4.64 -12.41
N ILE A 3 1.28 3.36 -12.16
CA ILE A 3 1.40 2.35 -13.23
C ILE A 3 0.10 1.56 -13.30
N ILE A 4 -0.42 1.38 -14.52
CA ILE A 4 -1.63 0.61 -14.80
C ILE A 4 -1.26 -0.59 -15.66
N PHE A 5 -1.82 -1.75 -15.34
CA PHE A 5 -1.66 -2.95 -16.14
C PHE A 5 -2.93 -3.22 -16.96
N LYS A 6 -2.78 -3.52 -18.25
CA LYS A 6 -3.88 -4.01 -19.11
C LYS A 6 -3.54 -5.38 -19.66
N ASN A 7 -4.46 -6.32 -19.54
CA ASN A 7 -4.34 -7.63 -20.18
C ASN A 7 -5.00 -7.59 -21.55
N GLN A 8 -4.31 -8.08 -22.57
CA GLN A 8 -4.93 -8.41 -23.86
C GLN A 8 -4.42 -9.78 -24.32
N GLY A 9 -5.32 -10.77 -24.32
CA GLY A 9 -4.99 -12.17 -24.56
C GLY A 9 -3.98 -12.70 -23.53
N ALA A 10 -2.93 -13.38 -24.00
CA ALA A 10 -1.86 -13.95 -23.16
C ALA A 10 -0.78 -12.93 -22.72
N LYS A 11 -0.90 -11.66 -23.12
CA LYS A 11 0.12 -10.62 -22.85
C LYS A 11 -0.41 -9.57 -21.87
N ARG A 12 0.43 -9.21 -20.91
CA ARG A 12 0.17 -8.16 -19.91
C ARG A 12 0.99 -6.94 -20.27
N TYR A 13 0.38 -5.76 -20.31
CA TYR A 13 1.04 -4.53 -20.75
C TYR A 13 1.04 -3.50 -19.63
N ALA A 14 2.17 -2.84 -19.41
CA ALA A 14 2.34 -1.80 -18.40
C ALA A 14 2.23 -0.40 -19.03
N TYR A 15 1.44 0.47 -18.41
CA TYR A 15 1.20 1.85 -18.81
C TYR A 15 1.54 2.80 -17.67
N LEU A 16 2.23 3.90 -17.97
CA LEU A 16 2.38 5.05 -17.08
C LEU A 16 1.12 5.91 -17.18
N SER A 17 0.43 6.08 -16.07
CA SER A 17 -0.68 7.00 -15.92
C SER A 17 -0.20 8.28 -15.22
N ALA A 18 -0.28 9.40 -15.92
CA ALA A 18 0.02 10.72 -15.39
C ALA A 18 -1.18 11.63 -15.57
N LEU A 19 -1.48 12.44 -14.55
CA LEU A 19 -2.37 13.57 -14.72
C LEU A 19 -1.57 14.67 -15.42
N GLU A 20 -2.00 15.08 -16.61
CA GLU A 20 -1.35 16.14 -17.39
C GLU A 20 -2.44 17.15 -17.76
N GLY A 21 -2.49 18.27 -17.03
CA GLY A 21 -3.63 19.19 -17.05
C GLY A 21 -4.89 18.56 -16.43
N ASN A 22 -6.01 18.58 -17.17
CA ASN A 22 -7.29 18.02 -16.74
C ASN A 22 -7.56 16.59 -17.28
N ALA A 23 -6.59 15.98 -17.97
CA ALA A 23 -6.76 14.67 -18.60
C ALA A 23 -5.75 13.66 -18.08
N ILE A 24 -6.17 12.39 -18.00
CA ILE A 24 -5.28 11.27 -17.68
C ILE A 24 -4.63 10.80 -18.97
N ARG A 25 -3.30 10.97 -19.07
CA ARG A 25 -2.53 10.42 -20.20
C ARG A 25 -1.90 9.09 -19.81
N GLN A 26 -2.17 8.08 -20.64
CA GLN A 26 -1.58 6.74 -20.52
C GLN A 26 -0.46 6.60 -21.54
N ARG A 27 0.78 6.46 -21.07
CA ARG A 27 1.95 6.20 -21.91
C ARG A 27 2.33 4.73 -21.79
N TYR A 28 2.36 4.01 -22.89
CA TYR A 28 2.80 2.61 -22.92
C TYR A 28 4.28 2.52 -22.52
N ILE A 29 4.58 1.62 -21.58
CA ILE A 29 5.94 1.37 -21.10
C ILE A 29 6.54 0.15 -21.79
N GLY A 30 5.73 -0.89 -22.01
CA GLY A 30 6.18 -2.16 -22.55
C GLY A 30 5.33 -3.35 -22.09
N ASN A 31 5.73 -4.54 -22.54
CA ASN A 31 5.16 -5.78 -22.04
C ASN A 31 5.60 -5.97 -20.58
N ALA A 32 4.67 -6.27 -19.68
CA ALA A 32 4.95 -6.48 -18.26
C ALA A 32 5.84 -7.70 -18.00
N GLU A 33 5.94 -8.63 -18.95
CA GLU A 33 6.84 -9.78 -18.87
C GLU A 33 8.26 -9.47 -19.36
N ASP A 34 8.47 -8.34 -20.04
CA ASP A 34 9.78 -7.90 -20.52
C ASP A 34 10.75 -7.68 -19.33
N PRO A 35 11.97 -8.24 -19.36
CA PRO A 35 12.96 -8.08 -18.30
C PRO A 35 13.28 -6.62 -17.96
N ALA A 36 13.31 -5.72 -18.96
CA ALA A 36 13.58 -4.31 -18.76
C ALA A 36 12.41 -3.61 -18.05
N VAL A 37 11.16 -3.93 -18.43
CA VAL A 37 9.96 -3.43 -17.77
C VAL A 37 9.86 -3.98 -16.35
N LYS A 38 10.12 -5.28 -16.13
CA LYS A 38 10.22 -5.88 -14.79
C LYS A 38 11.27 -5.20 -13.93
N LYS A 39 12.45 -4.89 -14.47
CA LYS A 39 13.51 -4.17 -13.75
C LYS A 39 13.07 -2.76 -13.40
N LEU A 40 12.42 -2.05 -14.32
CA LEU A 40 11.90 -0.70 -14.09
C LEU A 40 10.78 -0.68 -13.05
N LEU A 41 9.88 -1.67 -13.08
CA LEU A 41 8.86 -1.90 -12.06
C LEU A 41 9.49 -2.15 -10.67
N ARG A 42 10.50 -3.02 -10.59
CA ARG A 42 11.25 -3.28 -9.35
C ARG A 42 11.89 -2.01 -8.80
N LEU A 43 12.60 -1.26 -9.63
CA LEU A 43 13.24 0.00 -9.24
C LEU A 43 12.24 1.04 -8.71
N ARG A 44 11.03 1.08 -9.27
CA ARG A 44 9.95 1.95 -8.79
C ARG A 44 9.27 1.45 -7.52
N ASP A 45 9.09 0.14 -7.39
CA ASP A 45 8.61 -0.46 -6.16
C ASP A 45 9.57 -0.14 -5.00
N ASP A 46 10.88 -0.18 -5.26
CA ASP A 46 11.94 0.15 -4.30
C ASP A 46 11.94 1.63 -3.86
N SER A 47 11.30 2.53 -4.61
CA SER A 47 11.22 3.97 -4.28
C SER A 47 9.89 4.38 -3.64
N ALA A 48 8.99 3.43 -3.38
CA ALA A 48 7.72 3.70 -2.75
C ALA A 48 7.90 3.77 -1.22
N SER A 49 8.04 5.00 -0.71
CA SER A 49 8.16 5.33 0.71
C SER A 49 6.85 5.84 1.31
N VAL A 50 6.78 5.88 2.63
CA VAL A 50 5.64 6.47 3.35
C VAL A 50 5.64 8.00 3.13
N PRO A 51 4.48 8.63 2.85
CA PRO A 51 4.39 10.08 2.70
C PRO A 51 4.82 10.85 3.95
N ASP A 52 5.46 12.01 3.77
CA ASP A 52 5.94 12.87 4.87
C ASP A 52 4.80 13.28 5.84
N ARG A 53 3.56 13.42 5.35
CA ARG A 53 2.40 13.75 6.20
C ARG A 53 2.07 12.68 7.24
N LEU A 54 2.52 11.44 7.05
CA LEU A 54 2.34 10.33 8.00
C LEU A 54 3.55 10.13 8.92
N ALA A 55 4.55 11.03 8.86
CA ALA A 55 5.76 10.91 9.67
C ALA A 55 5.50 10.91 11.19
N TYR A 56 4.38 11.49 11.64
CA TYR A 56 3.98 11.47 13.05
C TYR A 56 3.77 10.04 13.60
N LEU A 57 3.49 9.06 12.73
CA LEU A 57 3.34 7.64 13.10
C LEU A 57 4.68 6.90 13.26
N PHE A 58 5.78 7.51 12.79
CA PHE A 58 7.10 6.88 12.71
C PHE A 58 8.15 7.76 13.39
N TRP A 59 7.88 8.15 14.64
CA TRP A 59 8.79 8.98 15.44
C TRP A 59 10.16 8.29 15.72
N ASP A 60 10.22 6.97 15.56
CA ASP A 60 11.39 6.12 15.75
C ASP A 60 12.20 5.90 14.47
N THR A 61 11.69 6.24 13.28
CA THR A 61 12.36 5.96 12.00
C THR A 61 11.96 6.94 10.90
N SER A 62 12.93 7.42 10.13
CA SER A 62 12.66 8.28 8.97
C SER A 62 11.77 7.58 7.93
N VAL A 63 10.62 8.18 7.60
CA VAL A 63 9.65 7.68 6.62
C VAL A 63 10.25 7.41 5.23
N ARG A 64 11.32 8.11 4.88
CA ARG A 64 12.04 7.95 3.60
C ARG A 64 12.75 6.60 3.49
N ASN A 65 13.11 6.01 4.64
CA ASN A 65 13.73 4.68 4.71
C ASN A 65 12.68 3.57 4.83
N ILE A 66 11.40 3.93 5.02
CA ILE A 66 10.31 2.98 5.19
C ILE A 66 9.70 2.66 3.83
N HIS A 67 10.18 1.57 3.24
CA HIS A 67 9.59 1.02 2.03
C HIS A 67 8.20 0.40 2.29
N ILE A 68 7.18 0.82 1.54
CA ILE A 68 5.77 0.45 1.78
C ILE A 68 5.47 -1.06 1.69
N LYS A 69 6.10 -1.79 0.75
CA LYS A 69 5.93 -3.25 0.62
C LYS A 69 6.75 -4.02 1.65
N LYS A 70 8.05 -3.70 1.78
CA LYS A 70 8.98 -4.43 2.68
C LYS A 70 8.57 -4.29 4.14
N HIS A 71 8.02 -3.14 4.53
CA HIS A 71 7.61 -2.84 5.91
C HIS A 71 6.09 -2.84 6.11
N ALA A 72 5.32 -3.48 5.22
CA ALA A 72 3.85 -3.45 5.22
C ALA A 72 3.25 -3.79 6.60
N ARG A 73 3.74 -4.85 7.26
CA ARG A 73 3.25 -5.27 8.59
C ARG A 73 3.43 -4.17 9.63
N SER A 74 4.60 -3.54 9.68
CA SER A 74 4.89 -2.48 10.66
C SER A 74 4.09 -1.21 10.37
N ILE A 75 3.94 -0.84 9.11
CA ILE A 75 3.14 0.33 8.69
C ILE A 75 1.67 0.13 9.04
N ILE A 76 1.08 -1.00 8.65
CA ILE A 76 -0.32 -1.32 8.96
C ILE A 76 -0.52 -1.35 10.48
N THR A 77 0.37 -1.99 11.23
CA THR A 77 0.30 -2.01 12.70
C THR A 77 0.30 -0.60 13.29
N ARG A 78 1.20 0.28 12.83
CA ARG A 78 1.27 1.68 13.30
C ARG A 78 -0.01 2.45 13.02
N ILE A 79 -0.59 2.29 11.84
CA ILE A 79 -1.82 2.98 11.46
C ILE A 79 -3.02 2.45 12.25
N LEU A 80 -3.13 1.12 12.44
CA LEU A 80 -4.21 0.54 13.25
C LEU A 80 -4.12 0.95 14.73
N GLU A 81 -2.92 1.20 15.25
CA GLU A 81 -2.74 1.56 16.66
C GLU A 81 -2.85 3.07 16.91
N LEU A 82 -2.31 3.90 16.02
CA LEU A 82 -2.10 5.34 16.25
C LEU A 82 -2.61 6.24 15.12
N GLY A 83 -3.11 5.67 14.02
CA GLY A 83 -3.52 6.39 12.83
C GLY A 83 -4.79 7.20 13.00
N ASP A 84 -4.82 8.36 12.35
CA ASP A 84 -6.05 9.10 12.09
C ASP A 84 -6.76 8.59 10.82
N MET A 85 -7.89 9.23 10.49
CA MET A 85 -8.67 8.86 9.30
C MET A 85 -7.91 9.07 7.99
N ASP A 86 -7.01 10.06 7.89
CA ASP A 86 -6.18 10.25 6.68
C ASP A 86 -5.19 9.10 6.51
N ALA A 87 -4.55 8.67 7.61
CA ALA A 87 -3.64 7.54 7.61
C ALA A 87 -4.35 6.24 7.22
N VAL A 88 -5.56 6.02 7.75
CA VAL A 88 -6.40 4.85 7.43
C VAL A 88 -6.80 4.86 5.96
N GLN A 89 -7.25 6.01 5.43
CA GLN A 89 -7.61 6.15 4.03
C GLN A 89 -6.39 5.87 3.13
N TRP A 90 -5.22 6.43 3.48
CA TRP A 90 -3.99 6.14 2.75
C TRP A 90 -3.64 4.65 2.79
N MET A 91 -3.70 4.01 3.96
CA MET A 91 -3.44 2.58 4.13
C MET A 91 -4.31 1.74 3.21
N GLN A 92 -5.61 2.05 3.11
CA GLN A 92 -6.56 1.34 2.26
C GLN A 92 -6.31 1.54 0.76
N THR A 93 -5.69 2.66 0.36
CA THR A 93 -5.25 2.84 -1.04
C THR A 93 -3.99 2.07 -1.38
N VAL A 94 -3.17 1.72 -0.38
CA VAL A 94 -1.86 1.08 -0.57
C VAL A 94 -1.94 -0.44 -0.40
N TYR A 95 -2.71 -0.93 0.57
CA TYR A 95 -2.77 -2.34 0.90
C TYR A 95 -4.16 -2.92 0.63
N PRO A 96 -4.24 -4.15 0.09
CA PRO A 96 -5.53 -4.82 -0.02
C PRO A 96 -6.09 -5.11 1.38
N GLY A 97 -7.42 -5.05 1.51
CA GLY A 97 -8.12 -5.30 2.78
C GLY A 97 -7.74 -6.63 3.42
N THR A 98 -7.53 -7.68 2.62
CA THR A 98 -7.06 -9.00 3.09
C THR A 98 -5.73 -8.92 3.82
N LYS A 99 -4.79 -8.08 3.37
CA LYS A 99 -3.50 -7.89 4.04
C LYS A 99 -3.66 -7.11 5.34
N ILE A 100 -4.56 -6.13 5.36
CA ILE A 100 -4.87 -5.35 6.57
C ILE A 100 -5.47 -6.27 7.63
N ILE A 101 -6.44 -7.11 7.26
CA ILE A 101 -7.08 -8.10 8.14
C ILE A 101 -6.06 -9.14 8.64
N GLU A 102 -5.19 -9.66 7.77
CA GLU A 102 -4.11 -10.58 8.18
C GLU A 102 -3.22 -9.96 9.26
N VAL A 103 -2.84 -8.70 9.12
CA VAL A 103 -2.02 -7.99 10.11
C VAL A 103 -2.83 -7.71 11.38
N LEU A 104 -4.08 -7.27 11.26
CA LEU A 104 -4.99 -7.05 12.38
C LEU A 104 -5.10 -8.31 13.27
N LEU A 105 -5.21 -9.49 12.65
CA LEU A 105 -5.35 -10.75 13.37
C LEU A 105 -4.03 -11.28 13.93
N THR A 106 -2.92 -11.13 13.20
CA THR A 106 -1.63 -11.78 13.56
C THR A 106 -0.61 -10.89 14.26
N ALA A 107 -0.76 -9.56 14.23
CA ALA A 107 0.18 -8.65 14.87
C ALA A 107 0.05 -8.71 16.40
N ARG A 108 1.17 -8.81 17.12
CA ARG A 108 1.18 -8.82 18.60
C ARG A 108 1.13 -7.42 19.21
N ASN A 109 1.49 -6.39 18.42
CA ASN A 109 1.66 -5.03 18.90
C ASN A 109 0.44 -4.14 18.58
N ILE A 110 -0.75 -4.73 18.55
CA ILE A 110 -2.02 -4.02 18.46
C ILE A 110 -2.76 -4.29 19.76
N SER A 111 -3.12 -3.23 20.47
CA SER A 111 -3.87 -3.36 21.73
C SER A 111 -5.24 -3.98 21.50
N ASP A 112 -5.77 -4.69 22.51
CA ASP A 112 -7.09 -5.34 22.38
C ASP A 112 -8.21 -4.34 22.10
N LYS A 113 -8.09 -3.11 22.63
CA LYS A 113 -9.01 -2.01 22.33
C LYS A 113 -9.03 -1.69 20.83
N CYS A 114 -7.87 -1.44 20.22
CA CYS A 114 -7.78 -1.15 18.79
C CYS A 114 -8.21 -2.38 17.97
N ARG A 115 -7.79 -3.58 18.38
CA ARG A 115 -8.16 -4.82 17.69
C ARG A 115 -9.68 -5.01 17.64
N ASN A 116 -10.37 -4.83 18.75
CA ASN A 116 -11.82 -4.98 18.82
C ASN A 116 -12.53 -3.94 17.96
N PHE A 117 -12.09 -2.68 18.00
CA PHE A 117 -12.62 -1.64 17.13
C PHE A 117 -12.49 -2.01 15.65
N TRP A 118 -11.28 -2.41 15.22
CA TRP A 118 -11.02 -2.73 13.83
C TRP A 118 -11.70 -4.02 13.37
N LYS A 119 -11.88 -5.01 14.25
CA LYS A 119 -12.66 -6.21 13.93
C LYS A 119 -14.11 -5.85 13.60
N ILE A 120 -14.72 -4.95 14.37
CA ILE A 120 -16.07 -4.44 14.08
C ILE A 120 -16.06 -3.67 12.76
N TRP A 121 -15.09 -2.77 12.57
CA TRP A 121 -14.99 -1.94 11.37
C TRP A 121 -14.86 -2.76 10.07
N TYR A 122 -14.05 -3.83 10.11
CA TYR A 122 -13.81 -4.70 8.95
C TYR A 122 -14.74 -5.91 8.90
N GLU A 123 -15.74 -5.97 9.79
CA GLU A 123 -16.70 -7.08 9.89
C GLU A 123 -16.00 -8.45 9.93
N VAL A 124 -14.93 -8.53 10.73
CA VAL A 124 -14.17 -9.77 10.94
C VAL A 124 -14.80 -10.50 12.12
N ASP A 125 -15.44 -11.64 11.82
CA ASP A 125 -16.10 -12.45 12.84
C ASP A 125 -15.14 -12.79 13.99
N ASN A 126 -15.66 -12.62 15.21
CA ASN A 126 -15.04 -13.14 16.43
C ASN A 126 -15.38 -14.63 16.55
N ASP A 127 -14.99 -15.43 15.56
CA ASP A 127 -15.08 -16.88 15.69
C ASP A 127 -13.93 -17.33 16.59
N ALA A 128 -14.23 -17.33 17.88
CA ALA A 128 -13.51 -18.04 18.93
C ALA A 128 -14.09 -19.46 19.07
#